data_AF-T0Z0Q3-F1
#
_entry.id   AF-T0Z0Q3-F1
#
_cell.length_a   1.000
_cell.length_b   1.000
_cell.length_c   1.000
_cell.angle_alpha   90.00
_cell.angle_beta   90.00
_cell.angle_gamma   90.00
#
_symmetry.space_group_name_H-M   'P 1'
#
loop_
_entity.id
_entity.type
_entity.pdbx_description
1 polymer ?
#
loop_
_entity_poly.entity_id
_entity_poly.type
_entity_poly.pdbx_seq_one_letter_code
_entity_poly.pdbx_strand_id
1 'polypeptide(L)'
;MDEGALERSVKSAERVVILLDALAHSPPGLSFSDLLISTDIPKSSLHGLLKTLLRRRIVAFDERSKTYMIGTKLWELAMAYTRQLQIVPLAWPDIEELSQKVGETVQMGVLDGADIVYIAKAESRHPLQMVSHVGSRLPAYATAIGKALLAGLST
;
A
#
# COMPACT_ATOMS: atom_id res chain seq x y z
N MET A 1 -4.82 -22.40 -17.52
CA MET A 1 -5.57 -21.13 -17.59
C MET A 1 -4.73 -20.16 -18.38
N ASP A 2 -5.34 -19.50 -19.34
CA ASP A 2 -4.72 -18.81 -20.48
C ASP A 2 -3.79 -17.65 -20.06
N GLU A 3 -2.48 -17.89 -20.18
CA GLU A 3 -1.39 -16.95 -19.84
C GLU A 3 -1.26 -15.82 -20.90
N GLY A 4 -1.88 -15.98 -22.07
CA GLY A 4 -1.84 -15.02 -23.18
C GLY A 4 -2.79 -13.81 -23.04
N ALA A 5 -3.73 -13.84 -22.10
CA ALA A 5 -4.67 -12.73 -21.88
C ALA A 5 -4.11 -11.62 -20.95
N LEU A 6 -3.03 -11.90 -20.23
CA LEU A 6 -2.34 -10.94 -19.34
C LEU A 6 -1.35 -10.02 -20.09
N GLU A 7 -1.01 -10.31 -21.36
CA GLU A 7 0.09 -9.64 -22.07
C GLU A 7 -0.24 -8.28 -22.72
N ARG A 8 -1.50 -7.84 -22.73
CA ARG A 8 -1.83 -6.48 -23.21
C ARG A 8 -2.09 -5.52 -22.05
N SER A 9 -1.03 -5.24 -21.29
CA SER A 9 -1.04 -4.15 -20.31
C SER A 9 -1.38 -2.82 -20.99
N VAL A 10 -2.39 -2.12 -20.45
CA VAL A 10 -2.72 -0.77 -20.89
C VAL A 10 -1.70 0.18 -20.29
N LYS A 11 -0.75 0.65 -21.10
CA LYS A 11 0.38 1.50 -20.68
C LYS A 11 0.00 2.65 -19.76
N SER A 12 -1.14 3.30 -20.00
CA SER A 12 -1.59 4.41 -19.14
C SER A 12 -2.00 3.96 -17.74
N ALA A 13 -2.62 2.78 -17.60
CA ALA A 13 -3.00 2.23 -16.31
C ALA A 13 -1.76 1.82 -15.50
N GLU A 14 -0.82 1.12 -16.15
CA GLU A 14 0.45 0.71 -15.53
C GLU A 14 1.26 1.90 -15.03
N ARG A 15 1.38 2.96 -15.84
CA ARG A 15 2.06 4.20 -15.45
C ARG A 15 1.38 4.91 -14.29
N VAL A 16 0.05 4.81 -14.15
CA VAL A 16 -0.63 5.35 -12.96
C VAL A 16 -0.18 4.58 -11.73
N VAL A 17 -0.13 3.25 -11.78
CA VAL A 17 0.32 2.43 -10.64
C VAL A 17 1.76 2.78 -10.25
N ILE A 18 2.69 2.79 -11.22
CA ILE A 18 4.09 3.17 -11.00
C ILE A 18 4.21 4.55 -10.34
N LEU A 19 3.45 5.53 -10.83
CA LEU A 19 3.45 6.89 -10.28
C LEU A 19 2.93 6.92 -8.84
N LEU A 20 1.86 6.19 -8.54
CA LEU A 20 1.30 6.12 -7.19
C LEU A 20 2.23 5.41 -6.22
N ASP A 21 2.91 4.35 -6.66
CA ASP A 21 3.92 3.65 -5.87
C ASP A 21 5.10 4.57 -5.55
N ALA A 22 5.61 5.32 -6.53
CA ALA A 22 6.69 6.29 -6.31
C ALA A 22 6.30 7.35 -5.25
N LEU A 23 5.07 7.86 -5.32
CA LEU A 23 4.56 8.82 -4.34
C LEU A 23 4.34 8.22 -2.95
N ALA A 24 3.85 6.98 -2.87
CA ALA A 24 3.57 6.31 -1.60
C ALA A 24 4.84 6.02 -0.79
N HIS A 25 5.97 5.73 -1.47
CA HIS A 25 7.24 5.43 -0.82
C HIS A 25 8.10 6.66 -0.52
N SER A 26 7.65 7.87 -0.88
CA SER A 26 8.46 9.09 -0.78
C SER A 26 7.83 10.24 0.01
N PRO A 27 7.40 10.06 1.29
CA PRO A 27 7.02 11.20 2.14
C PRO A 27 8.21 12.18 2.33
N PRO A 28 8.02 13.51 2.25
CA PRO A 28 6.75 14.24 2.21
C PRO A 28 6.10 14.43 0.83
N GLY A 29 6.70 13.92 -0.25
CA GLY A 29 6.23 14.06 -1.62
C GLY A 29 7.39 14.12 -2.61
N LEU A 30 7.09 14.14 -3.91
CA LEU A 30 8.10 14.21 -4.99
C LEU A 30 7.87 15.42 -5.89
N SER A 31 8.92 16.10 -6.31
CA SER A 31 8.81 17.13 -7.35
C SER A 31 8.50 16.51 -8.71
N PHE A 32 8.14 17.33 -9.71
CA PHE A 32 7.95 16.83 -11.07
C PHE A 32 9.23 16.17 -11.63
N SER A 33 10.39 16.75 -11.33
CA SER A 33 11.68 16.22 -11.78
C SER A 33 12.01 14.89 -11.12
N ASP A 34 11.74 14.76 -9.81
CA ASP A 34 11.97 13.50 -9.10
C ASP A 34 11.05 12.39 -9.62
N LEU A 35 9.79 12.72 -9.92
CA LEU A 35 8.87 11.79 -10.56
C LEU A 35 9.35 11.36 -11.95
N LEU A 36 9.88 12.29 -12.76
CA LEU A 36 10.41 11.97 -14.08
C LEU A 36 11.57 10.97 -14.00
N ILE A 37 12.47 11.16 -13.03
CA ILE A 37 13.65 10.32 -12.82
C ILE A 37 13.24 8.95 -12.23
N SER A 38 12.38 8.94 -11.22
CA SER A 38 12.03 7.72 -10.49
C SER A 38 11.07 6.79 -11.23
N THR A 39 10.25 7.32 -12.15
CA THR A 39 9.20 6.53 -12.82
C THR A 39 9.52 6.15 -14.27
N ASP A 40 10.54 6.78 -14.88
CA ASP A 40 10.87 6.66 -16.31
C ASP A 40 9.68 6.92 -17.26
N ILE A 41 8.67 7.66 -16.79
CA ILE A 41 7.50 8.02 -17.59
C ILE A 41 7.87 9.19 -18.51
N PRO A 42 7.57 9.13 -19.83
CA PRO A 42 7.83 10.25 -20.73
C PRO A 42 7.17 11.55 -20.25
N LYS A 43 7.91 12.66 -20.32
CA LYS A 43 7.49 13.98 -19.78
C LYS A 43 6.07 14.39 -20.15
N SER A 44 5.68 14.24 -21.42
CA SER A 44 4.33 14.58 -21.89
C SER A 44 3.24 13.70 -21.27
N SER A 45 3.54 12.40 -21.09
CA SER A 45 2.66 11.45 -20.43
C SER A 45 2.53 11.77 -18.93
N LEU A 46 3.65 12.04 -18.25
CA LEU A 46 3.66 12.39 -16.83
C LEU A 46 2.80 13.64 -16.55
N HIS A 47 2.93 14.69 -17.38
CA HIS A 47 2.07 15.87 -17.29
C HIS A 47 0.58 15.53 -17.46
N GLY A 48 0.23 14.73 -18.48
CA GLY A 48 -1.15 14.32 -18.73
C GLY A 48 -1.75 13.49 -17.59
N LEU A 49 -0.96 12.57 -17.03
CA LEU A 49 -1.33 11.76 -15.87
C LEU A 49 -1.54 12.63 -14.64
N LEU A 50 -0.55 13.45 -14.24
CA LEU A 50 -0.67 14.31 -13.06
C LEU A 50 -1.85 15.27 -13.16
N LYS A 51 -2.08 15.90 -14.32
CA LYS A 51 -3.26 16.74 -14.54
C LYS A 51 -4.58 15.99 -14.30
N THR A 52 -4.65 14.74 -14.77
CA THR A 52 -5.83 13.89 -14.58
C THR A 52 -5.99 13.48 -13.12
N LEU A 53 -4.93 13.03 -12.47
CA LEU A 53 -4.93 12.53 -11.10
C LEU A 53 -5.20 13.64 -10.07
N LEU A 54 -4.68 14.85 -10.30
CA LEU A 54 -5.00 16.06 -9.52
C LEU A 54 -6.48 16.38 -9.61
N ARG A 55 -7.04 16.43 -10.83
CA ARG A 55 -8.48 16.69 -11.04
C ARG A 55 -9.36 15.63 -10.36
N ARG A 56 -8.88 14.40 -10.25
CA ARG A 56 -9.58 13.30 -9.57
C ARG A 56 -9.29 13.21 -8.06
N ARG A 57 -8.45 14.09 -7.51
CA ARG A 57 -7.98 14.09 -6.10
C ARG A 57 -7.24 12.80 -5.70
N ILE A 58 -6.76 12.03 -6.67
CA ILE A 58 -5.95 10.83 -6.44
C ILE A 58 -4.52 11.24 -6.08
N VAL A 59 -4.04 12.32 -6.69
CA VAL A 59 -2.79 13.01 -6.33
C VAL A 59 -3.16 14.40 -5.81
N ALA A 60 -2.39 14.91 -4.85
CA ALA A 60 -2.42 16.28 -4.37
C ALA A 60 -1.11 16.99 -4.75
N PHE A 61 -1.13 18.32 -4.76
CA PHE A 61 0.06 19.13 -4.99
C PHE A 61 0.19 20.15 -3.86
N ASP A 62 1.36 20.20 -3.23
CA ASP A 62 1.70 21.22 -2.24
C ASP A 62 2.39 22.39 -2.94
N GLU A 63 1.71 23.54 -2.95
CA GLU A 63 2.22 24.76 -3.56
C GLU A 63 3.46 25.33 -2.87
N ARG A 64 3.67 25.04 -1.58
CA ARG A 64 4.82 25.54 -0.81
C ARG A 64 6.08 24.77 -1.15
N SER A 65 6.01 23.43 -1.11
CA SER A 65 7.16 22.57 -1.39
C SER A 65 7.32 22.23 -2.88
N LYS A 66 6.33 22.56 -3.72
CA LYS A 66 6.26 22.18 -5.15
C LYS A 66 6.36 20.67 -5.37
N THR A 67 5.75 19.90 -4.47
CA THR A 67 5.74 18.43 -4.51
C THR A 67 4.35 17.87 -4.75
N TYR A 68 4.31 16.72 -5.40
CA TYR A 68 3.13 15.89 -5.55
C TYR A 68 3.08 14.85 -4.43
N MET A 69 1.88 14.52 -3.98
CA MET A 69 1.63 13.58 -2.89
C MET A 69 0.40 12.74 -3.18
N ILE A 70 0.20 11.66 -2.40
CA ILE A 70 -1.06 10.92 -2.41
C ILE A 70 -2.22 11.84 -1.98
N GLY A 71 -3.27 11.85 -2.77
CA GLY A 71 -4.48 12.64 -2.53
C GLY A 71 -5.56 11.87 -1.78
N THR A 72 -6.54 12.61 -1.26
CA THR A 72 -7.62 12.07 -0.41
C THR A 72 -8.49 11.02 -1.09
N LYS A 73 -8.56 11.00 -2.43
CA LYS A 73 -9.36 10.00 -3.14
C LYS A 73 -8.87 8.58 -2.91
N LEU A 74 -7.56 8.38 -2.75
CA LEU A 74 -7.02 7.04 -2.46
C LEU A 74 -7.39 6.56 -1.07
N TRP A 75 -7.43 7.46 -0.08
CA TRP A 75 -7.95 7.14 1.25
C TRP A 75 -9.43 6.69 1.19
N GLU A 76 -10.28 7.42 0.46
CA GLU A 76 -11.70 7.05 0.28
C GLU A 76 -11.86 5.62 -0.29
N LEU A 77 -11.01 5.26 -1.27
CA LEU A 77 -11.02 3.94 -1.92
C LEU A 77 -10.48 2.84 -0.98
N ALA A 78 -9.39 3.12 -0.26
CA ALA A 78 -8.83 2.20 0.73
C ALA A 78 -9.85 1.88 1.83
N MET A 79 -10.61 2.88 2.31
CA MET A 79 -11.68 2.66 3.29
C MET A 79 -12.83 1.82 2.72
N ALA A 80 -13.10 1.87 1.41
CA ALA A 80 -14.07 0.97 0.80
C ALA A 80 -13.59 -0.49 0.84
N TYR A 81 -12.31 -0.75 0.61
CA TYR A 81 -11.70 -2.07 0.77
C TYR A 81 -11.79 -2.58 2.21
N THR A 82 -11.45 -1.75 3.20
CA THR A 82 -11.58 -2.13 4.63
C THR A 82 -13.02 -2.51 4.99
N ARG A 83 -14.02 -1.80 4.45
CA ARG A 83 -15.43 -2.14 4.64
C ARG A 83 -15.84 -3.44 3.93
N GLN A 84 -15.17 -3.87 2.87
CA GLN A 84 -15.47 -5.15 2.23
C GLN A 84 -14.90 -6.33 3.01
N LEU A 85 -13.68 -6.18 3.51
CA LEU A 85 -12.99 -7.22 4.27
C LEU A 85 -13.73 -7.62 5.55
N GLN A 86 -14.37 -6.67 6.25
CA GLN A 86 -15.07 -6.79 7.55
C GLN A 86 -14.24 -7.36 8.71
N ILE A 87 -13.21 -8.17 8.43
CA ILE A 87 -12.36 -8.86 9.38
C ILE A 87 -11.51 -7.90 10.20
N VAL A 88 -11.09 -6.75 9.64
CA VAL A 88 -10.29 -5.77 10.37
C VAL A 88 -11.08 -5.17 11.54
N PRO A 89 -12.27 -4.56 11.32
CA PRO A 89 -13.11 -4.10 12.44
C PRO A 89 -13.47 -5.20 13.44
N LEU A 90 -13.72 -6.44 12.96
CA LEU A 90 -14.11 -7.55 13.82
C LEU A 90 -12.95 -8.04 14.72
N ALA A 91 -11.74 -8.14 14.19
CA ALA A 91 -10.57 -8.63 14.91
C ALA A 91 -9.86 -7.54 15.73
N TRP A 92 -10.18 -6.26 15.50
CA TRP A 92 -9.49 -5.14 16.15
C TRP A 92 -9.52 -5.19 17.69
N PRO A 93 -10.66 -5.48 18.36
CA PRO A 93 -10.70 -5.58 19.81
C PRO A 93 -9.73 -6.64 20.36
N ASP A 94 -9.66 -7.81 19.72
CA ASP A 94 -8.77 -8.91 20.13
C ASP A 94 -7.30 -8.57 19.91
N ILE A 95 -6.98 -7.90 18.80
CA ILE A 95 -5.62 -7.46 18.47
C ILE A 95 -5.13 -6.42 19.49
N GLU A 96 -5.98 -5.46 19.85
CA GLU A 96 -5.67 -4.43 20.83
C GLU A 96 -5.51 -5.03 22.23
N GLU A 97 -6.44 -5.88 22.66
CA GLU A 97 -6.37 -6.56 23.95
C GLU A 97 -5.11 -7.42 24.07
N LEU A 98 -4.77 -8.19 23.02
CA LEU A 98 -3.57 -9.01 23.00
C LEU A 98 -2.31 -8.15 23.11
N SER A 99 -2.21 -7.07 22.33
CA SER A 99 -1.06 -6.16 22.37
C SER A 99 -0.88 -5.55 23.76
N GLN A 100 -1.97 -5.15 24.42
CA GLN A 100 -1.93 -4.64 25.80
C GLN A 100 -1.48 -5.71 26.80
N LYS A 101 -1.93 -6.96 26.64
CA LYS A 101 -1.56 -8.08 27.52
C LYS A 101 -0.09 -8.47 27.40
N VAL A 102 0.44 -8.52 26.17
CA VAL A 102 1.83 -8.95 25.93
C VAL A 102 2.83 -7.79 26.00
N GLY A 103 2.38 -6.54 25.91
CA GLY A 103 3.23 -5.35 25.85
C GLY A 103 3.90 -5.13 24.48
N GLU A 104 3.69 -6.04 23.54
CA GLU A 104 4.35 -6.09 22.24
C GLU A 104 3.44 -5.68 21.08
N THR A 105 4.06 -5.42 19.92
CA THR A 105 3.33 -5.10 18.68
C THR A 105 2.63 -6.35 18.17
N VAL A 106 1.32 -6.26 17.92
CA VAL A 106 0.51 -7.34 17.33
C VAL A 106 0.14 -6.94 15.90
N GLN A 107 0.31 -7.86 14.97
CA GLN A 107 0.09 -7.63 13.55
C GLN A 107 -0.83 -8.69 12.97
N MET A 108 -1.69 -8.27 12.06
CA MET A 108 -2.55 -9.15 11.26
C MET A 108 -2.26 -8.92 9.78
N GLY A 109 -2.12 -10.01 9.04
CA GLY A 109 -1.94 -9.98 7.60
C GLY A 109 -2.79 -11.02 6.90
N VAL A 110 -2.97 -10.83 5.59
CA VAL A 110 -3.63 -11.78 4.70
C VAL A 110 -2.63 -12.28 3.68
N LEU A 111 -2.82 -13.51 3.21
CA LEU A 111 -2.06 -14.06 2.10
C LEU A 111 -2.64 -13.52 0.78
N ASP A 112 -1.78 -12.97 -0.07
CA ASP A 112 -2.12 -12.51 -1.41
C ASP A 112 -1.05 -12.99 -2.40
N GLY A 113 -1.39 -14.05 -3.15
CA GLY A 113 -0.43 -14.79 -3.95
C GLY A 113 0.67 -15.42 -3.09
N ALA A 114 1.93 -15.08 -3.38
CA ALA A 114 3.11 -15.57 -2.66
C ALA A 114 3.54 -14.66 -1.50
N ASP A 115 2.83 -13.56 -1.27
CA ASP A 115 3.16 -12.53 -0.29
C ASP A 115 2.11 -12.44 0.82
N ILE A 116 2.48 -11.80 1.91
CA ILE A 116 1.53 -11.29 2.90
C ILE A 116 1.37 -9.78 2.77
N VAL A 117 0.16 -9.29 3.03
CA VAL A 117 -0.14 -7.87 3.19
C VAL A 117 -0.63 -7.63 4.61
N TYR A 118 0.03 -6.72 5.35
CA TYR A 118 -0.45 -6.32 6.66
C TYR A 118 -1.73 -5.50 6.55
N ILE A 119 -2.78 -5.93 7.24
CA ILE A 119 -4.10 -5.27 7.21
C ILE A 119 -4.50 -4.65 8.57
N ALA A 120 -3.81 -5.02 9.65
CA ALA A 120 -3.95 -4.36 10.95
C ALA A 120 -2.64 -4.45 11.76
N LYS A 121 -2.39 -3.44 12.59
CA LYS A 121 -1.24 -3.36 13.49
C LYS A 121 -1.63 -2.59 14.76
N ALA A 122 -1.52 -3.22 15.92
CA ALA A 122 -1.52 -2.55 17.21
C ALA A 122 -0.07 -2.40 17.68
N GLU A 123 0.38 -1.16 17.91
CA GLU A 123 1.77 -0.88 18.24
C GLU A 123 2.06 -1.04 19.74
N SER A 124 3.22 -1.63 20.04
CA SER A 124 3.77 -1.63 21.39
C SER A 124 4.10 -0.22 21.87
N ARG A 125 4.08 -0.03 23.19
CA ARG A 125 4.53 1.22 23.84
C ARG A 125 6.05 1.35 23.95
N HIS A 126 6.80 0.35 23.49
CA HIS A 126 8.26 0.37 23.51
C HIS A 126 8.84 1.33 22.45
N PRO A 127 9.94 2.03 22.77
CA PRO A 127 10.57 3.00 21.85
C PRO A 127 11.23 2.34 20.63
N LEU A 128 11.54 1.04 20.70
CA LEU A 128 12.00 0.23 19.57
C LEU A 128 10.79 -0.35 18.84
N GLN A 129 10.50 0.18 17.66
CA GLN A 129 9.39 -0.28 16.83
C GLN A 129 9.92 -0.88 15.53
N MET A 130 9.35 -2.01 15.14
CA MET A 130 9.62 -2.64 13.86
C MET A 130 9.00 -1.79 12.72
N VAL A 131 9.80 -1.49 11.69
CA VAL A 131 9.41 -0.66 10.53
C VAL A 131 8.50 -1.45 9.58
N SER A 132 7.28 -1.71 10.03
CA SER A 132 6.22 -2.30 9.21
C SER A 132 4.93 -1.54 9.46
N HIS A 133 4.17 -1.28 8.39
CA HIS A 133 2.96 -0.47 8.45
C HIS A 133 1.80 -1.22 7.80
N VAL A 134 0.56 -0.84 8.15
CA VAL A 134 -0.61 -1.36 7.46
C VAL A 134 -0.50 -1.00 5.97
N GLY A 135 -0.73 -1.98 5.10
CA GLY A 135 -0.52 -1.89 3.66
C GLY A 135 0.85 -2.39 3.17
N SER A 136 1.83 -2.62 4.06
CA SER A 136 3.13 -3.19 3.66
C SER A 136 2.98 -4.62 3.14
N ARG A 137 3.68 -4.92 2.04
CA ARG A 137 3.76 -6.25 1.42
C ARG A 137 5.13 -6.87 1.68
N LEU A 138 5.15 -8.15 2.05
CA LEU A 138 6.37 -8.92 2.30
C LEU A 138 6.22 -10.36 1.78
N PRO A 139 7.32 -11.01 1.35
CA PRO A 139 7.25 -12.41 0.93
C PRO A 139 6.74 -13.32 2.05
N ALA A 140 5.78 -14.19 1.76
CA ALA A 140 5.17 -15.04 2.78
C ALA A 140 6.18 -16.01 3.41
N TYR A 141 7.10 -16.55 2.60
CA TYR A 141 8.15 -17.45 3.08
C TYR A 141 9.12 -16.78 4.07
N ALA A 142 9.22 -15.45 4.05
CA ALA A 142 10.17 -14.67 4.85
C ALA A 142 9.58 -14.17 6.18
N THR A 143 8.28 -14.36 6.43
CA THR A 143 7.58 -13.83 7.61
C THR A 143 6.97 -14.94 8.47
N ALA A 144 6.83 -14.69 9.78
CA ALA A 144 6.16 -15.65 10.67
C ALA A 144 4.68 -15.84 10.30
N ILE A 145 3.98 -14.74 10.00
CA ILE A 145 2.58 -14.76 9.54
C ILE A 145 2.46 -15.56 8.25
N GLY A 146 3.31 -15.30 7.26
CA GLY A 146 3.26 -15.99 5.97
C GLY A 146 3.52 -17.49 6.11
N LYS A 147 4.49 -17.91 6.93
CA LYS A 147 4.71 -19.34 7.22
C LYS A 147 3.48 -20.00 7.87
N ALA A 148 2.84 -19.32 8.83
CA ALA A 148 1.63 -19.83 9.47
C ALA A 148 0.46 -19.96 8.49
N LEU A 149 0.27 -18.96 7.62
CA LEU A 149 -0.76 -18.99 6.58
C LEU A 149 -0.50 -20.07 5.52
N LEU A 150 0.74 -20.20 5.04
CA LEU A 150 1.13 -21.21 4.06
C LEU A 150 0.97 -22.64 4.60
N ALA A 151 1.22 -22.87 5.89
CA ALA A 151 1.01 -24.16 6.52
C ALA A 151 -0.47 -24.60 6.55
N GLY A 152 -1.39 -23.65 6.43
CA GLY A 152 -2.83 -23.91 6.33
C GLY A 152 -3.33 -24.18 4.91
N LEU A 153 -2.48 -24.02 3.88
CA LEU A 153 -2.85 -24.35 2.50
C LEU A 153 -2.81 -25.87 2.31
N SER A 154 -3.92 -26.42 1.82
CA SER A 154 -3.96 -27.80 1.36
C SER A 154 -3.10 -27.94 0.11
N THR A 155 -2.29 -29.01 0.06
CA THR A 155 -1.48 -29.38 -1.11
C THR A 155 -2.33 -30.02 -2.20
#